data_AF-A0A7V9NK82-F1
#
_entry.id   AF-A0A7V9NK82-F1
#
_cell.length_a   1.000
_cell.length_b   1.000
_cell.length_c   1.000
_cell.angle_alpha   90.00
_cell.angle_beta   90.00
_cell.angle_gamma   90.00
#
_symmetry.space_group_name_H-M   'P 1'
#
loop_
_entity.id
_entity.type
_entity.pdbx_description
1 polymer ?
#
loop_
_entity_poly.entity_id
_entity_poly.type
_entity_poly.pdbx_seq_one_letter_code
_entity_poly.pdbx_strand_id
1 'polypeptide(L)'
;MSACGGPPQPSAGNVSGRTVFCQKFQKELPGFDAPPWPGELGDRIFANISVDAWRLWEERMKMILNEYRLMPWQKEAQVLVTKHMEEFFFGEDAALPPGYVPEQAKG
;
A
#
# COMPACT_ATOMS: atom_id res chain seq x y z
N MET A 1 7.85 32.03 7.14
CA MET A 1 8.10 30.64 6.69
C MET A 1 6.88 29.81 7.05
N SER A 2 5.88 29.77 6.16
CA SER A 2 4.63 29.05 6.43
C SER A 2 4.76 27.62 5.91
N ALA A 3 5.02 26.69 6.82
CA ALA A 3 4.81 25.28 6.54
C ALA A 3 3.30 25.01 6.62
N CYS A 4 2.61 25.12 5.49
CA CYS A 4 1.31 24.48 5.33
C CYS A 4 1.57 22.97 5.21
N GLY A 5 1.71 22.29 6.35
CA GLY A 5 1.62 20.83 6.40
C GLY A 5 0.23 20.44 5.92
N GLY A 6 0.16 19.77 4.77
CA GLY A 6 -1.08 19.17 4.28
C GLY A 6 -1.66 18.24 5.35
N PRO A 7 -2.99 18.03 5.38
CA PRO A 7 -3.60 17.13 6.34
C PRO A 7 -2.89 15.76 6.23
N PRO A 8 -2.49 15.12 7.35
CA PRO A 8 -2.01 13.76 7.30
C PRO A 8 -3.15 12.94 6.69
N GLN A 9 -2.96 12.44 5.47
CA GLN A 9 -3.89 11.48 4.93
C GLN A 9 -3.92 10.32 5.93
N PRO A 10 -5.10 9.81 6.32
CA PRO A 10 -5.21 8.61 7.14
C PRO A 10 -4.73 7.43 6.30
N SER A 11 -3.42 7.38 6.05
CA SER A 11 -2.74 6.18 5.59
C SER A 11 -3.03 5.15 6.66
N ALA A 12 -3.55 4.00 6.22
CA ALA A 12 -4.03 2.96 7.10
C ALA A 12 -2.94 2.67 8.15
N GLY A 13 -3.22 3.13 9.37
CA GLY A 13 -2.21 3.31 10.41
C GLY A 13 -1.95 2.03 11.18
N ASN A 14 -0.92 2.11 12.03
CA ASN A 14 -0.65 1.11 13.06
C ASN A 14 -0.65 1.82 14.43
N VAL A 15 -1.84 2.04 14.97
CA VAL A 15 -2.06 2.58 16.31
C VAL A 15 -1.94 1.49 17.36
N SER A 16 -2.28 0.24 17.03
CA SER A 16 -2.30 -0.87 18.00
C SER A 16 -0.95 -1.52 18.24
N GLY A 17 0.10 -1.18 17.48
CA GLY A 17 1.41 -1.83 17.55
C GLY A 17 1.47 -3.21 16.90
N ARG A 18 0.47 -3.59 16.08
CA ARG A 18 0.42 -4.89 15.40
C ARG A 18 1.57 -5.03 14.40
N THR A 19 2.27 -6.15 14.43
CA THR A 19 3.27 -6.51 13.40
C THR A 19 2.74 -7.58 12.46
N VAL A 20 3.25 -7.60 11.23
CA VAL A 20 2.98 -8.63 10.22
C VAL A 20 4.27 -9.00 9.51
N PHE A 21 4.39 -10.26 9.09
CA PHE A 21 5.44 -10.65 8.16
C PHE A 21 5.07 -10.16 6.77
N CYS A 22 5.69 -9.07 6.33
CA CYS A 22 5.34 -8.42 5.09
C CYS A 22 5.89 -9.20 3.89
N GLN A 23 5.04 -9.82 3.07
CA GLN A 23 5.49 -10.56 1.88
C GLN A 23 6.29 -9.70 0.90
N LYS A 24 5.94 -8.41 0.74
CA LYS A 24 6.66 -7.49 -0.15
C LYS A 24 8.13 -7.29 0.24
N PHE A 25 8.41 -7.23 1.55
CA PHE A 25 9.74 -6.94 2.10
C PHE A 25 10.43 -8.16 2.72
N GLN A 26 9.73 -9.29 2.85
CA GLN A 26 10.21 -10.51 3.49
C GLN A 26 10.78 -10.28 4.90
N LYS A 27 10.12 -9.42 5.69
CA LYS A 27 10.50 -9.11 7.08
C LYS A 27 9.29 -8.67 7.92
N GLU A 28 9.43 -8.71 9.23
CA GLU A 28 8.42 -8.18 10.15
C GLU A 28 8.38 -6.65 10.12
N LEU A 29 7.19 -6.10 9.90
CA LEU A 29 6.92 -4.67 9.83
C LEU A 29 5.57 -4.34 10.47
N PRO A 30 5.29 -3.05 10.77
CA PRO A 30 3.99 -2.62 11.26
C PRO A 30 2.88 -2.99 10.26
N GLY A 31 1.87 -3.71 10.75
CA GLY A 31 0.67 -4.08 9.98
C GLY A 31 -0.45 -3.06 10.15
N PHE A 32 -1.59 -3.32 9.52
CA PHE A 32 -2.77 -2.47 9.72
C PHE A 32 -3.54 -2.83 10.97
N ASP A 33 -4.27 -1.85 11.52
CA ASP A 33 -5.28 -2.10 12.56
C ASP A 33 -6.61 -2.62 11.99
N ALA A 34 -6.91 -2.28 10.73
CA ALA A 34 -8.10 -2.73 10.01
C ALA A 34 -7.79 -2.96 8.52
N PRO A 35 -8.58 -3.80 7.82
CA PRO A 35 -8.38 -4.03 6.38
C PRO A 35 -8.45 -2.72 5.57
N PRO A 36 -7.43 -2.40 4.76
CA PRO A 36 -7.39 -1.15 3.98
C PRO A 36 -8.24 -1.22 2.69
N TRP A 37 -8.68 -2.42 2.31
CA TRP A 37 -9.47 -2.68 1.12
C TRP A 37 -10.64 -3.61 1.48
N PRO A 38 -11.80 -3.52 0.81
CA PRO A 38 -12.92 -4.43 1.06
C PRO A 38 -12.72 -5.79 0.36
N GLY A 39 -13.34 -6.83 0.91
CA GLY A 39 -13.36 -8.18 0.34
C GLY A 39 -12.12 -9.02 0.67
N GLU A 40 -12.04 -10.22 0.07
CA GLU A 40 -11.00 -11.21 0.39
C GLU A 40 -9.57 -10.69 0.14
N LEU A 41 -9.39 -9.85 -0.87
CA LEU A 41 -8.10 -9.21 -1.14
C LEU A 41 -7.67 -8.32 0.03
N GLY A 42 -8.61 -7.57 0.61
CA GLY A 42 -8.38 -6.72 1.77
C GLY A 42 -7.95 -7.50 3.00
N ASP A 43 -8.60 -8.63 3.28
CA ASP A 43 -8.22 -9.53 4.36
C ASP A 43 -6.82 -10.12 4.14
N ARG A 44 -6.49 -10.45 2.89
CA ARG A 44 -5.16 -10.97 2.52
C ARG A 44 -4.07 -9.91 2.71
N ILE A 45 -4.34 -8.67 2.32
CA ILE A 45 -3.44 -7.52 2.51
C ILE A 45 -3.27 -7.26 4.01
N PHE A 46 -4.37 -7.21 4.76
CA PHE A 46 -4.35 -7.05 6.21
C PHE A 46 -3.46 -8.07 6.90
N ALA A 47 -3.48 -9.33 6.46
CA ALA A 47 -2.70 -10.42 7.04
C ALA A 47 -1.23 -10.44 6.62
N ASN A 48 -0.90 -10.06 5.38
CA ASN A 48 0.41 -10.33 4.78
C ASN A 48 1.23 -9.08 4.39
N ILE A 49 0.65 -7.88 4.47
CA ILE A 49 1.23 -6.66 3.94
C ILE A 49 1.32 -5.60 5.03
N SER A 50 2.48 -4.95 5.10
CA SER A 50 2.75 -3.87 6.06
C SER A 50 2.22 -2.52 5.58
N VAL A 51 2.08 -1.59 6.54
CA VAL A 51 1.74 -0.19 6.27
C VAL A 51 2.75 0.44 5.31
N ASP A 52 4.05 0.17 5.48
CA ASP A 52 5.11 0.65 4.59
C ASP A 52 4.93 0.15 3.14
N ALA A 53 4.57 -1.12 2.96
CA ALA A 53 4.39 -1.69 1.63
C ALA A 53 3.17 -1.11 0.92
N TRP A 54 2.15 -0.74 1.69
CA TRP A 54 0.96 -0.09 1.18
C TRP A 54 1.18 1.34 0.76
N ARG A 55 2.02 2.09 1.47
CA ARG A 55 2.42 3.44 1.03
C ARG A 55 3.04 3.39 -0.37
N LEU A 56 3.89 2.41 -0.64
CA LEU A 56 4.46 2.19 -1.99
C LEU A 56 3.36 1.89 -3.02
N TRP A 57 2.37 1.09 -2.63
CA TRP A 57 1.23 0.80 -3.49
C TRP A 57 0.36 2.04 -3.76
N GLU A 58 0.12 2.90 -2.78
CA GLU A 58 -0.66 4.14 -2.97
C GLU A 58 0.00 5.06 -4.01
N GLU A 59 1.34 5.16 -4.01
CA GLU A 59 2.07 5.90 -5.03
C GLU A 59 1.96 5.24 -6.41
N ARG A 60 2.09 3.91 -6.48
CA ARG A 60 1.89 3.14 -7.71
C ARG A 60 0.47 3.31 -8.27
N MET A 61 -0.54 3.27 -7.41
CA MET A 61 -1.95 3.45 -7.77
C MET A 61 -2.17 4.85 -8.37
N LYS A 62 -1.62 5.91 -7.76
CA LYS A 62 -1.70 7.27 -8.30
C LYS A 62 -1.08 7.36 -9.70
N MET A 63 0.09 6.76 -9.89
CA MET A 63 0.76 6.71 -11.19
C MET A 63 -0.10 6.01 -12.24
N ILE A 64 -0.67 4.86 -11.91
CA ILE A 64 -1.57 4.10 -12.78
C ILE A 64 -2.79 4.94 -13.16
N LEU A 65 -3.51 5.50 -12.19
CA LEU A 65 -4.71 6.30 -12.46
C LEU A 65 -4.41 7.51 -13.36
N ASN A 66 -3.28 8.20 -13.12
CA ASN A 66 -2.86 9.33 -13.94
C ASN A 66 -2.53 8.93 -15.38
N GLU A 67 -1.80 7.82 -15.56
CA GLU A 67 -1.39 7.33 -16.89
C GLU A 67 -2.61 6.91 -17.73
N TYR A 68 -3.54 6.18 -17.12
CA TYR A 68 -4.78 5.76 -17.78
C TYR A 68 -5.85 6.87 -17.82
N ARG A 69 -5.59 8.04 -17.20
CA ARG A 69 -6.54 9.14 -17.03
C ARG A 69 -7.88 8.70 -16.43
N LEU A 70 -7.81 7.80 -15.45
CA LEU A 70 -8.95 7.22 -14.77
C LEU A 70 -9.19 7.87 -13.41
N MET A 71 -10.45 7.91 -13.01
CA MET A 71 -10.85 8.40 -11.69
C MET A 71 -11.12 7.21 -10.74
N PRO A 72 -10.75 7.28 -9.44
CA PRO A 72 -10.84 6.14 -8.51
C PRO A 72 -12.24 5.50 -8.36
N TRP A 73 -13.31 6.26 -8.62
CA TRP A 73 -14.69 5.79 -8.52
C TRP A 73 -15.21 5.09 -9.78
N GLN A 74 -14.48 5.17 -10.90
CA GLN A 74 -14.85 4.48 -12.13
C GLN A 74 -14.67 2.97 -11.97
N LYS A 75 -15.60 2.19 -12.52
CA LYS A 75 -15.56 0.74 -12.41
C LYS A 75 -14.32 0.18 -13.10
N GLU A 76 -13.94 0.75 -14.23
CA GLU A 76 -12.73 0.43 -14.98
C GLU A 76 -11.48 0.67 -14.13
N ALA A 77 -11.44 1.78 -13.40
CA ALA A 77 -10.36 2.10 -12.48
C ALA A 77 -10.27 1.07 -11.35
N GLN A 78 -11.39 0.72 -10.72
CA GLN A 78 -11.42 -0.26 -9.63
C GLN A 78 -10.90 -1.64 -10.10
N VAL A 79 -11.34 -2.10 -11.27
CA VAL A 79 -10.89 -3.38 -11.84
C VAL A 79 -9.39 -3.34 -12.13
N LEU A 80 -8.91 -2.26 -12.76
CA LEU A 80 -7.51 -2.11 -13.14
C LEU A 80 -6.59 -1.97 -11.92
N VAL A 81 -7.00 -1.16 -10.94
CA VAL A 81 -6.30 -0.99 -9.66
C VAL A 81 -6.24 -2.31 -8.89
N THR A 82 -7.34 -3.05 -8.80
CA THR A 82 -7.37 -4.35 -8.10
C THR A 82 -6.41 -5.34 -8.74
N LYS A 83 -6.44 -5.47 -10.07
CA LYS A 83 -5.52 -6.35 -10.80
C LYS A 83 -4.06 -5.99 -10.51
N HIS A 84 -3.69 -4.72 -10.67
CA HIS A 84 -2.33 -4.27 -10.41
C HIS A 84 -1.92 -4.40 -8.93
N MET A 85 -2.87 -4.33 -8.00
CA MET A 85 -2.64 -4.50 -6.57
C MET A 85 -2.23 -5.94 -6.27
N GLU A 86 -2.99 -6.90 -6.81
CA GLU A 86 -2.70 -8.32 -6.70
C GLU A 86 -1.33 -8.64 -7.31
N GLU A 87 -1.04 -8.12 -8.50
CA GLU A 87 0.27 -8.29 -9.14
C GLU A 87 1.41 -7.66 -8.32
N PHE A 88 1.19 -6.48 -7.74
CA PHE A 88 2.22 -5.75 -6.99
C PHE A 88 2.60 -6.46 -5.67
N PHE A 89 1.63 -7.05 -4.97
CA PHE A 89 1.83 -7.68 -3.67
C PHE A 89 1.98 -9.20 -3.72
N PHE A 90 1.42 -9.86 -4.72
CA PHE A 90 1.34 -11.33 -4.80
C PHE A 90 1.69 -11.89 -6.19
N GLY A 91 2.08 -11.06 -7.15
CA GLY A 91 2.59 -11.51 -8.44
C GLY A 91 4.02 -12.04 -8.39
N GLU A 92 4.56 -12.42 -9.55
CA GLU A 92 5.91 -12.98 -9.65
C GLU A 92 7.02 -11.99 -9.22
N ASP A 93 6.77 -10.69 -9.36
CA ASP A 93 7.65 -9.58 -8.92
C ASP A 93 7.25 -9.01 -7.54
N ALA A 94 6.47 -9.77 -6.77
CA ALA A 94 6.01 -9.36 -5.46
C ALA A 94 7.16 -9.20 -4.46
N ALA A 95 8.26 -9.95 -4.58
CA ALA A 95 9.39 -9.80 -3.69
C ALA A 95 10.27 -8.61 -4.12
N LEU A 96 10.52 -7.66 -3.23
CA LEU A 96 11.55 -6.65 -3.47
C LEU A 96 12.94 -7.29 -3.48
N PRO A 97 13.87 -6.77 -4.29
CA PRO A 97 15.23 -7.29 -4.33
C PRO A 97 15.89 -7.21 -2.94
N PRO A 98 16.77 -8.17 -2.60
CA PRO A 98 17.48 -8.17 -1.34
C PRO A 98 18.32 -6.89 -1.23
N GLY A 99 17.96 -6.02 -0.27
CA GLY A 99 18.62 -4.73 -0.06
C GLY A 99 17.74 -3.50 -0.30
N TYR A 100 16.46 -3.64 -0.63
CA TYR A 100 15.56 -2.49 -0.70
C TYR A 100 15.37 -1.86 0.68
N VAL A 101 15.92 -0.66 0.86
CA VAL A 101 15.69 0.20 2.03
C VAL A 101 14.58 1.17 1.64
N PRO A 102 13.34 1.01 2.14
CA PRO A 102 12.34 2.05 1.97
C PRO A 102 12.89 3.30 2.66
N GLU A 103 12.98 4.41 1.93
CA GLU A 103 13.33 5.69 2.51
C GLU A 103 12.27 5.99 3.58
N GLN A 104 12.66 5.81 4.84
CA GLN A 104 11.78 6.07 5.96
C GLN A 104 11.32 7.51 5.82
N ALA A 105 10.00 7.71 5.67
CA ALA A 105 9.39 9.02 5.72
C ALA A 105 9.81 9.66 7.05
N LYS A 106 10.86 10.48 6.98
CA LYS A 106 11.40 11.24 8.10
C LYS A 106 10.42 12.36 8.43
N GLY A 107 9.93 12.34 9.66
CA GLY A 107 9.54 13.52 10.43
C GLY A 107 8.21 14.14 10.07
#